data_AF-A0A957YZC2-F1
#
_entry.id   AF-A0A957YZC2-F1
#
_cell.length_a   1.000
_cell.length_b   1.000
_cell.length_c   1.000
_cell.angle_alpha   90.00
_cell.angle_beta   90.00
_cell.angle_gamma   90.00
#
_symmetry.space_group_name_H-M   'P 1'
#
loop_
_entity.id
_entity.type
_entity.pdbx_description
1 polymer ?
#
loop_
_entity_poly.entity_id
_entity_poly.type
_entity_poly.pdbx_seq_one_letter_code
_entity_poly.pdbx_strand_id
1 'polypeptide(L)'
;ILWGYRFTVTQEAAAQPSSVRPKVDIAPTYAMIIRFFWPLALIMMIQEFSRPLINLYVSRQSDGPEALAVLAVIYILGRIPYGWLNDIRNLPAAFRHEANNLHHIRRFAAGCALLSVALMVLLFWTPLSDVILRQWTGLDATLAAMSSGPLHLFVIFSLVVAIRGYYHGLGLVERRTAALAPSAPLRLVAIWLTLLLLPIWQISGALLGVIALLNGFIAETITVWWGVRGRSWLRKVAVR
;
A
#
# COMPACT_ATOMS: atom_id res chain seq x y z
N ILE A 1 -23.02 -1.40 17.37
CA ILE A 1 -23.02 -0.04 17.99
C ILE A 1 -22.64 0.95 16.89
N LEU A 2 -23.45 1.09 15.83
CA LEU A 2 -24.73 1.82 15.69
C LEU A 2 -24.61 3.34 15.82
N TRP A 3 -24.88 3.98 14.67
CA TRP A 3 -25.49 5.29 14.48
C TRP A 3 -24.65 6.56 14.65
N GLY A 4 -24.75 7.46 13.66
CA GLY A 4 -24.25 8.82 13.77
C GLY A 4 -23.65 9.47 12.53
N TYR A 5 -24.00 9.07 11.31
CA TYR A 5 -23.79 9.93 10.12
C TYR A 5 -25.01 9.82 9.22
N ARG A 6 -26.14 10.30 9.76
CA ARG A 6 -27.32 10.69 8.98
C ARG A 6 -26.87 11.74 7.97
N PHE A 7 -26.95 11.39 6.69
CA PHE A 7 -27.38 12.26 5.61
C PHE A 7 -27.54 13.75 5.96
N THR A 8 -26.51 14.55 5.69
CA THR A 8 -26.63 16.00 5.52
C THR A 8 -26.68 16.41 4.04
N VAL A 9 -27.05 15.49 3.15
CA VAL A 9 -27.18 15.80 1.70
C VAL A 9 -28.62 15.64 1.19
N THR A 10 -29.55 15.01 1.93
CA THR A 10 -30.94 14.79 1.43
C THR A 10 -32.00 15.71 2.02
N GLN A 11 -31.75 16.53 3.04
CA GLN A 11 -32.79 17.42 3.58
C GLN A 11 -32.71 18.90 3.17
N GLU A 12 -31.56 19.42 2.74
CA GLU A 12 -31.53 20.78 2.14
C GLU A 12 -32.09 20.82 0.72
N ALA A 13 -32.24 19.66 0.07
CA ALA A 13 -32.74 19.57 -1.31
C ALA A 13 -34.26 19.69 -1.45
N ALA A 14 -35.04 19.69 -0.35
CA ALA A 14 -36.50 19.64 -0.42
C ALA A 14 -37.20 20.98 -0.15
N ALA A 15 -36.49 22.07 0.12
CA ALA A 15 -37.12 23.34 0.47
C ALA A 15 -36.32 24.58 0.05
N GLN A 16 -35.93 24.69 -1.23
CA GLN A 16 -35.56 25.98 -1.81
C GLN A 16 -36.14 26.12 -3.23
N PRO A 17 -36.95 27.16 -3.49
CA PRO A 17 -37.47 27.41 -4.82
C PRO A 17 -36.33 27.74 -5.78
N SER A 18 -36.47 27.25 -7.01
CA SER A 18 -35.56 27.37 -8.14
C SER A 18 -35.05 28.78 -8.37
N SER A 19 -33.89 29.13 -7.81
CA SER A 19 -33.00 30.12 -8.41
C SER A 19 -31.77 29.37 -8.91
N VAL A 20 -31.86 28.84 -10.14
CA VAL A 20 -30.71 28.33 -10.88
C VAL A 20 -29.78 29.50 -11.12
N ARG A 21 -28.87 29.77 -10.18
CA ARG A 21 -27.72 30.61 -10.45
C ARG A 21 -26.90 29.87 -11.51
N PRO A 22 -26.48 30.51 -12.60
CA PRO A 22 -25.61 29.87 -13.57
C PRO A 22 -24.36 29.42 -12.81
N LYS A 23 -24.12 28.11 -12.80
CA LYS A 23 -22.89 27.53 -12.28
C LYS A 23 -21.82 27.99 -13.26
N VAL A 24 -21.12 29.07 -12.91
CA VAL A 24 -19.99 29.55 -13.70
C VAL A 24 -18.97 28.42 -13.66
N ASP A 25 -18.87 27.66 -14.75
CA ASP A 25 -17.82 26.67 -14.96
C ASP A 25 -16.51 27.45 -15.16
N ILE A 26 -15.94 27.92 -14.04
CA ILE A 26 -14.60 28.45 -14.01
C ILE A 26 -13.70 27.24 -14.32
N ALA A 27 -13.23 27.16 -15.57
CA ALA A 27 -12.22 26.17 -15.95
C ALA A 27 -11.10 26.25 -14.89
N PRO A 28 -10.78 25.14 -14.20
CA PRO A 28 -9.79 25.18 -13.13
C PRO A 28 -8.47 25.69 -13.72
N THR A 29 -8.00 26.84 -13.24
CA THR A 29 -6.73 27.43 -13.67
C THR A 29 -5.63 26.39 -13.48
N TYR A 30 -4.74 26.23 -14.46
CA TYR A 30 -3.62 25.27 -14.39
C TYR A 30 -2.84 25.33 -13.07
N ALA A 31 -2.70 26.51 -12.47
CA ALA A 31 -2.10 26.71 -11.16
C ALA A 31 -2.81 25.97 -10.01
N MET A 32 -4.15 25.90 -10.05
CA MET A 32 -4.97 25.20 -9.05
C MET A 32 -4.86 23.68 -9.19
N ILE A 33 -4.78 23.19 -10.43
CA ILE A 33 -4.53 21.78 -10.75
C ILE A 33 -3.14 21.37 -10.24
N ILE A 34 -2.10 22.15 -10.57
CA ILE A 34 -0.71 21.88 -10.16
C ILE A 34 -0.59 21.89 -8.62
N ARG A 35 -1.17 22.88 -7.94
CA ARG A 35 -1.11 22.97 -6.47
C ARG A 35 -1.83 21.80 -5.76
N PHE A 36 -2.85 21.23 -6.38
CA PHE A 36 -3.52 20.03 -5.88
C PHE A 36 -2.76 18.73 -6.21
N PHE A 37 -2.20 18.64 -7.41
CA PHE A 37 -1.57 17.42 -7.92
C PHE A 37 -0.13 17.24 -7.42
N TRP A 38 0.59 18.33 -7.21
CA TRP A 38 2.00 18.31 -6.80
C TRP A 38 2.27 17.51 -5.51
N PRO A 39 1.51 17.69 -4.41
CA PRO A 39 1.70 16.90 -3.19
C PRO A 39 1.39 15.42 -3.40
N LEU A 40 0.37 15.10 -4.20
CA LEU A 40 -0.02 13.72 -4.49
C LEU A 40 1.03 13.01 -5.35
N ALA A 41 1.53 13.69 -6.39
CA ALA A 41 2.61 13.21 -7.24
C ALA A 41 3.88 12.98 -6.42
N LEU A 42 4.21 13.89 -5.49
CA LEU A 42 5.37 13.74 -4.61
C LEU A 42 5.25 12.50 -3.72
N ILE A 43 4.07 12.25 -3.14
CA ILE A 43 3.80 11.04 -2.35
C ILE A 43 3.99 9.78 -3.20
N MET A 44 3.43 9.75 -4.41
CA MET A 44 3.57 8.61 -5.32
C MET A 44 5.04 8.40 -5.73
N MET A 45 5.77 9.48 -6.02
CA MET A 45 7.19 9.43 -6.36
C MET A 45 8.02 8.87 -5.20
N ILE A 46 7.76 9.33 -3.96
CA ILE A 46 8.43 8.81 -2.75
C ILE A 46 8.15 7.31 -2.56
N GLN A 47 6.91 6.89 -2.81
CA GLN A 47 6.57 5.47 -2.77
C GLN A 47 7.35 4.70 -3.83
N GLU A 48 7.39 5.13 -5.09
CA GLU A 48 8.15 4.39 -6.10
C GLU A 48 9.68 4.41 -5.84
N PHE A 49 10.18 5.47 -5.20
CA PHE A 49 11.61 5.64 -4.88
C PHE A 49 12.15 4.63 -3.84
N SER A 50 11.28 3.97 -3.08
CA SER A 50 11.72 3.02 -2.04
C SER A 50 12.53 1.84 -2.57
N ARG A 51 12.18 1.29 -3.74
CA ARG A 51 12.92 0.14 -4.31
C ARG A 51 14.31 0.57 -4.80
N PRO A 52 14.46 1.67 -5.58
CA PRO A 52 15.77 2.23 -5.89
C PRO A 52 16.64 2.49 -4.66
N LEU A 53 16.06 3.05 -3.59
CA LEU A 53 16.77 3.32 -2.35
C LEU A 53 17.34 2.04 -1.71
N ILE A 54 16.52 1.00 -1.63
CA ILE A 54 16.94 -0.30 -1.09
C ILE A 54 18.03 -0.91 -1.97
N ASN A 55 17.83 -0.92 -3.28
CA ASN A 55 18.80 -1.47 -4.23
C ASN A 55 20.15 -0.75 -4.12
N LEU A 56 20.14 0.59 -3.99
CA LEU A 56 21.34 1.41 -3.82
C LEU A 56 22.09 1.10 -2.51
N TYR A 57 21.37 0.71 -1.45
CA TYR A 57 22.01 0.31 -0.20
C TYR A 57 22.58 -1.10 -0.31
N VAL A 58 21.77 -2.06 -0.77
CA VAL A 58 22.15 -3.47 -0.90
C VAL A 58 23.31 -3.65 -1.88
N SER A 59 23.39 -2.86 -2.95
CA SER A 59 24.48 -2.93 -3.93
C SER A 59 25.86 -2.59 -3.36
N ARG A 60 25.93 -1.94 -2.19
CA ARG A 60 27.18 -1.58 -1.52
C ARG A 60 27.64 -2.61 -0.50
N GLN A 61 26.86 -3.65 -0.25
CA GLN A 61 27.25 -4.75 0.63
C GLN A 61 28.21 -5.70 -0.08
N SER A 62 28.89 -6.57 0.69
CA SER A 62 29.87 -7.52 0.16
C SER A 62 29.28 -8.52 -0.84
N ASP A 63 27.99 -8.82 -0.73
CA ASP A 63 27.19 -9.68 -1.60
C ASP A 63 26.27 -8.88 -2.55
N GLY A 64 26.65 -7.63 -2.86
CA GLY A 64 25.81 -6.68 -3.59
C GLY A 64 25.31 -7.16 -4.96
N PRO A 65 26.17 -7.67 -5.86
CA PRO A 65 25.74 -8.17 -7.17
C PRO A 65 24.73 -9.33 -7.08
N GLU A 66 25.01 -10.32 -6.25
CA GLU A 66 24.16 -11.50 -6.03
C GLU A 66 22.82 -11.08 -5.40
N ALA A 67 22.87 -10.22 -4.39
CA ALA A 67 21.68 -9.71 -3.72
C ALA A 67 20.79 -8.89 -4.67
N LEU A 68 21.37 -8.05 -5.54
CA LEU A 68 20.62 -7.30 -6.54
C LEU A 68 19.95 -8.22 -7.58
N ALA A 69 20.65 -9.26 -8.03
CA ALA A 69 20.09 -10.24 -8.96
C ALA A 69 18.88 -10.96 -8.33
N VAL A 70 19.01 -11.39 -7.08
CA VAL A 70 17.91 -12.00 -6.31
C VAL A 70 16.76 -11.00 -6.14
N LEU A 71 17.03 -9.77 -5.71
CA LEU A 71 16.01 -8.73 -5.52
C LEU A 71 15.21 -8.46 -6.80
N ALA A 72 15.87 -8.39 -7.96
CA ALA A 72 15.21 -8.17 -9.25
C ALA A 72 14.19 -9.28 -9.55
N VAL A 73 14.58 -10.54 -9.36
CA VAL A 73 13.70 -11.71 -9.59
C VAL A 73 12.54 -11.73 -8.61
N ILE A 74 12.80 -11.65 -7.30
CA ILE A 74 11.76 -11.75 -6.28
C ILE A 74 10.77 -10.57 -6.33
N TYR A 75 11.20 -9.37 -6.74
CA TYR A 75 10.29 -8.24 -6.90
C TYR A 75 9.29 -8.45 -8.03
N ILE A 76 9.68 -9.17 -9.08
CA ILE A 76 8.78 -9.54 -10.19
C ILE A 76 7.88 -10.69 -9.73
N LEU A 77 8.47 -11.78 -9.25
CA LEU A 77 7.73 -12.98 -8.81
C LEU A 77 6.74 -12.65 -7.69
N GLY A 78 7.19 -11.91 -6.68
CA GLY A 78 6.37 -11.46 -5.57
C GLY A 78 5.23 -10.55 -6.06
N ARG A 79 5.43 -9.70 -7.07
CA ARG A 79 4.35 -8.82 -7.54
C ARG A 79 3.20 -9.57 -8.22
N ILE A 80 3.41 -10.76 -8.77
CA ILE A 80 2.38 -11.51 -9.50
C ILE A 80 1.13 -11.75 -8.62
N PRO A 81 1.22 -12.30 -7.40
CA PRO A 81 0.03 -12.71 -6.65
C PRO A 81 -0.57 -11.58 -5.82
N TYR A 82 0.17 -10.51 -5.49
CA TYR A 82 -0.36 -9.38 -4.71
C TYR A 82 -0.57 -8.09 -5.53
N GLY A 83 -0.04 -8.02 -6.75
CA GLY A 83 -0.02 -6.78 -7.55
C GLY A 83 -1.40 -6.18 -7.76
N TRP A 84 -2.39 -7.02 -8.04
CA TRP A 84 -3.80 -6.68 -8.25
C TRP A 84 -4.54 -6.24 -6.97
N LEU A 85 -4.03 -6.60 -5.77
CA LEU A 85 -4.62 -6.12 -4.51
C LEU A 85 -4.52 -4.61 -4.35
N ASN A 86 -3.59 -3.96 -5.07
CA ASN A 86 -3.50 -2.51 -5.08
C ASN A 86 -4.76 -1.83 -5.61
N ASP A 87 -5.56 -2.51 -6.43
CA ASP A 87 -6.78 -1.98 -7.04
C ASP A 87 -7.97 -1.98 -6.07
N ILE A 88 -7.86 -2.68 -4.93
CA ILE A 88 -8.85 -2.61 -3.84
C ILE A 88 -9.11 -1.16 -3.42
N ARG A 89 -8.11 -0.26 -3.56
CA ARG A 89 -8.25 1.17 -3.26
C ARG A 89 -9.33 1.87 -4.08
N ASN A 90 -9.69 1.33 -5.25
CA ASN A 90 -10.69 1.93 -6.13
C ASN A 90 -12.12 1.52 -5.74
N LEU A 91 -12.30 0.41 -5.02
CA LEU A 91 -13.61 -0.12 -4.65
C LEU A 91 -14.45 0.85 -3.81
N PRO A 92 -13.92 1.51 -2.76
CA PRO A 92 -14.70 2.48 -1.99
C PRO A 92 -15.25 3.63 -2.83
N ALA A 93 -14.51 4.07 -3.86
CA ALA A 93 -14.92 5.16 -4.73
C ALA A 93 -15.98 4.72 -5.75
N ALA A 94 -15.83 3.52 -6.31
CA ALA A 94 -16.79 2.93 -7.25
C ALA A 94 -18.15 2.71 -6.59
N PHE A 95 -18.16 2.10 -5.41
CA PHE A 95 -19.37 1.77 -4.66
C PHE A 95 -19.68 2.84 -3.61
N ARG A 96 -19.65 4.12 -3.98
CA ARG A 96 -19.88 5.20 -2.98
C ARG A 96 -21.37 5.49 -2.70
N HIS A 97 -22.28 5.13 -3.62
CA HIS A 97 -23.70 5.52 -3.56
C HIS A 97 -24.65 4.40 -3.12
N GLU A 98 -24.17 3.17 -3.03
CA GLU A 98 -25.00 2.04 -2.56
C GLU A 98 -25.15 2.10 -1.02
N ALA A 99 -26.13 1.38 -0.46
CA ALA A 99 -26.29 1.28 0.98
C ALA A 99 -25.54 0.05 1.54
N ASN A 100 -24.86 0.21 2.69
CA ASN A 100 -24.15 -0.88 3.40
C ASN A 100 -22.86 -1.42 2.73
N ASN A 101 -22.27 -0.66 1.80
CA ASN A 101 -21.20 -1.12 0.90
C ASN A 101 -19.90 -1.48 1.62
N LEU A 102 -19.58 -0.77 2.71
CA LEU A 102 -18.31 -0.98 3.43
C LEU A 102 -18.16 -2.42 3.96
N HIS A 103 -19.26 -3.07 4.35
CA HIS A 103 -19.21 -4.45 4.82
C HIS A 103 -18.90 -5.42 3.67
N HIS A 104 -19.58 -5.24 2.53
CA HIS A 104 -19.37 -6.05 1.32
C HIS A 104 -17.97 -5.84 0.73
N ILE A 105 -17.52 -4.58 0.62
CA ILE A 105 -16.16 -4.24 0.17
C ILE A 105 -15.11 -4.87 1.09
N ARG A 106 -15.32 -4.83 2.42
CA ARG A 106 -14.37 -5.44 3.36
C ARG A 106 -14.31 -6.95 3.22
N ARG A 107 -15.46 -7.62 3.06
CA ARG A 107 -15.52 -9.08 2.85
C ARG A 107 -14.87 -9.48 1.52
N PHE A 108 -15.14 -8.72 0.46
CA PHE A 108 -14.50 -8.92 -0.83
C PHE A 108 -12.98 -8.73 -0.73
N ALA A 109 -12.52 -7.61 -0.16
CA ALA A 109 -11.10 -7.34 0.05
C ALA A 109 -10.41 -8.43 0.90
N ALA A 110 -11.09 -8.95 1.94
CA ALA A 110 -10.59 -10.06 2.74
C ALA A 110 -10.51 -11.37 1.94
N GLY A 111 -11.51 -11.67 1.11
CA GLY A 111 -11.49 -12.81 0.19
C GLY A 111 -10.34 -12.70 -0.82
N CYS A 112 -10.12 -11.51 -1.39
CA CYS A 112 -9.00 -11.24 -2.27
C CYS A 112 -7.65 -11.41 -1.58
N ALA A 113 -7.51 -10.90 -0.35
CA ALA A 113 -6.31 -11.07 0.44
C ALA A 113 -6.04 -12.55 0.75
N LEU A 114 -7.06 -13.31 1.12
CA LEU A 114 -6.95 -14.74 1.40
C LEU A 114 -6.60 -15.54 0.14
N LEU A 115 -7.19 -15.22 -1.01
CA LEU A 115 -6.83 -15.82 -2.30
C LEU A 115 -5.36 -15.54 -2.65
N SER A 116 -4.92 -14.29 -2.49
CA SER A 116 -3.52 -13.89 -2.74
C SER A 116 -2.56 -14.62 -1.80
N VAL A 117 -2.87 -14.73 -0.51
CA VAL A 117 -2.09 -15.50 0.47
C VAL A 117 -2.04 -16.98 0.09
N ALA A 118 -3.17 -17.58 -0.30
CA ALA A 118 -3.21 -18.97 -0.74
C ALA A 118 -2.32 -19.21 -1.97
N LEU A 119 -2.36 -18.30 -2.96
CA LEU A 119 -1.47 -18.36 -4.12
C LEU A 119 0.00 -18.20 -3.72
N MET A 120 0.33 -17.28 -2.81
CA MET A 120 1.69 -17.08 -2.32
C MET A 120 2.25 -18.32 -1.62
N VAL A 121 1.45 -18.91 -0.72
CA VAL A 121 1.84 -20.15 -0.02
C VAL A 121 1.99 -21.28 -1.02
N LEU A 122 1.05 -21.43 -1.96
CA LEU A 122 1.12 -22.47 -2.99
C LEU A 122 2.35 -22.32 -3.89
N LEU A 123 2.71 -21.10 -4.30
CA LEU A 123 3.81 -20.86 -5.22
C LEU A 123 5.18 -20.89 -4.53
N PHE A 124 5.28 -20.37 -3.30
CA PHE A 124 6.57 -20.08 -2.67
C PHE A 124 6.95 -21.06 -1.56
N TRP A 125 5.97 -21.65 -0.86
CA TRP A 125 6.24 -22.62 0.22
C TRP A 125 6.24 -24.08 -0.24
N THR A 126 5.87 -24.34 -1.50
CA THR A 126 5.92 -25.67 -2.09
C THR A 126 7.23 -25.84 -2.88
N PRO A 127 7.64 -27.07 -3.24
CA PRO A 127 8.80 -27.29 -4.13
C PRO A 127 8.66 -26.65 -5.51
N LEU A 128 7.48 -26.10 -5.84
CA LEU A 128 7.26 -25.32 -7.05
C LEU A 128 8.15 -24.07 -7.10
N SER A 129 8.54 -23.52 -5.94
CA SER A 129 9.42 -22.35 -5.86
C SER A 129 10.80 -22.63 -6.49
N ASP A 130 11.36 -23.82 -6.28
CA ASP A 130 12.64 -24.22 -6.87
C ASP A 130 12.54 -24.38 -8.39
N VAL A 131 11.40 -24.92 -8.87
CA VAL A 131 11.11 -25.03 -10.30
C VAL A 131 11.02 -23.64 -10.94
N ILE A 132 10.28 -22.72 -10.33
CA ILE A 132 10.15 -21.35 -10.83
C ILE A 132 11.51 -20.64 -10.83
N LEU A 133 12.27 -20.75 -9.74
CA LEU A 133 13.56 -20.07 -9.59
C LEU A 133 14.63 -20.61 -10.55
N ARG A 134 14.75 -21.94 -10.67
CA ARG A 134 15.80 -22.55 -11.47
C ARG A 134 15.41 -22.71 -12.93
N GLN A 135 14.20 -23.20 -13.23
CA GLN A 135 13.81 -23.52 -14.61
C GLN A 135 13.24 -22.31 -15.35
N TRP A 136 12.40 -21.49 -14.70
CA TRP A 136 11.75 -20.36 -15.39
C TRP A 136 12.62 -19.11 -15.38
N THR A 137 13.26 -18.81 -14.24
CA THR A 137 14.14 -17.62 -14.15
C THR A 137 15.60 -17.92 -14.43
N GLY A 138 16.00 -19.20 -14.53
CA GLY A 138 17.37 -19.58 -14.88
C GLY A 138 18.41 -19.27 -13.80
N LEU A 139 18.01 -19.19 -12.53
CA LEU A 139 18.93 -18.89 -11.44
C LEU A 139 19.80 -20.09 -11.10
N ASP A 140 21.09 -19.81 -10.84
CA ASP A 140 22.01 -20.78 -10.27
C ASP A 140 21.52 -21.28 -8.90
N ALA A 141 21.95 -22.49 -8.52
CA ALA A 141 21.50 -23.14 -7.29
C ALA A 141 21.76 -22.31 -6.02
N THR A 142 22.85 -21.53 -6.01
CA THR A 142 23.23 -20.63 -4.92
C THR A 142 22.27 -19.44 -4.80
N LEU A 143 21.97 -18.76 -5.93
CA LEU A 143 21.05 -17.62 -5.96
C LEU A 143 19.60 -18.06 -5.70
N ALA A 144 19.20 -19.25 -6.18
CA ALA A 144 17.91 -19.84 -5.86
C ALA A 144 17.75 -20.06 -4.35
N ALA A 145 18.78 -20.59 -3.69
CA ALA A 145 18.78 -20.76 -2.23
C ALA A 145 18.66 -19.42 -1.50
N MET A 146 19.38 -18.37 -1.95
CA MET A 146 19.28 -17.01 -1.40
C MET A 146 17.90 -16.37 -1.60
N SER A 147 17.16 -16.79 -2.64
CA SER A 147 15.82 -16.25 -2.97
C SER A 147 14.70 -16.81 -2.09
N SER A 148 14.88 -18.02 -1.53
CA SER A 148 13.83 -18.74 -0.79
C SER A 148 13.33 -17.98 0.44
N GLY A 149 14.24 -17.53 1.32
CA GLY A 149 13.91 -16.76 2.53
C GLY A 149 13.14 -15.47 2.23
N PRO A 150 13.64 -14.60 1.33
CA PRO A 150 12.92 -13.40 0.90
C PRO A 150 11.53 -13.68 0.29
N LEU A 151 11.38 -14.75 -0.50
CA LEU A 151 10.10 -15.15 -1.10
C LEU A 151 9.05 -15.52 -0.05
N HIS A 152 9.43 -16.22 1.03
CA HIS A 152 8.50 -16.57 2.10
C HIS A 152 7.90 -15.34 2.79
N LEU A 153 8.64 -14.23 2.87
CA LEU A 153 8.14 -12.98 3.46
C LEU A 153 7.03 -12.32 2.62
N PHE A 154 6.94 -12.58 1.31
CA PHE A 154 5.91 -12.01 0.44
C PHE A 154 4.47 -12.46 0.79
N VAL A 155 4.32 -13.55 1.55
CA VAL A 155 3.03 -13.94 2.12
C VAL A 155 2.48 -12.80 3.00
N ILE A 156 3.33 -12.20 3.84
CA ILE A 156 2.96 -11.09 4.73
C ILE A 156 2.67 -9.81 3.91
N PHE A 157 3.42 -9.56 2.84
CA PHE A 157 3.18 -8.43 1.94
C PHE A 157 1.74 -8.40 1.43
N SER A 158 1.20 -9.56 1.04
CA SER A 158 -0.15 -9.65 0.47
C SER A 158 -1.21 -9.14 1.45
N LEU A 159 -1.08 -9.50 2.74
CA LEU A 159 -1.96 -9.02 3.80
C LEU A 159 -1.82 -7.51 4.01
N VAL A 160 -0.58 -7.03 4.15
CA VAL A 160 -0.29 -5.61 4.40
C VAL A 160 -0.81 -4.75 3.25
N VAL A 161 -0.55 -5.15 2.00
CA VAL A 161 -0.99 -4.43 0.80
C VAL A 161 -2.52 -4.39 0.69
N ALA A 162 -3.23 -5.49 0.97
CA ALA A 162 -4.70 -5.49 0.96
C ALA A 162 -5.29 -4.50 1.98
N ILE A 163 -4.78 -4.54 3.23
CA ILE A 163 -5.22 -3.65 4.31
C ILE A 163 -4.95 -2.19 3.95
N ARG A 164 -3.73 -1.91 3.48
CA ARG A 164 -3.31 -0.59 3.02
C ARG A 164 -4.22 -0.07 1.91
N GLY A 165 -4.45 -0.89 0.87
CA GLY A 165 -5.31 -0.55 -0.26
C GLY A 165 -6.72 -0.17 0.18
N TYR A 166 -7.32 -0.95 1.07
CA TYR A 166 -8.64 -0.66 1.63
C TYR A 166 -8.71 0.69 2.36
N TYR A 167 -7.79 0.96 3.29
CA TYR A 167 -7.80 2.23 4.04
C TYR A 167 -7.40 3.42 3.18
N HIS A 168 -6.50 3.23 2.22
CA HIS A 168 -6.12 4.27 1.27
C HIS A 168 -7.32 4.67 0.41
N GLY A 169 -8.10 3.70 -0.08
CA GLY A 169 -9.34 3.94 -0.81
C GLY A 169 -10.40 4.67 0.01
N LEU A 170 -10.60 4.28 1.28
CA LEU A 170 -11.52 4.96 2.18
C LEU A 170 -11.10 6.43 2.43
N GLY A 171 -9.80 6.65 2.67
CA GLY A 171 -9.26 7.99 2.87
C GLY A 171 -9.41 8.90 1.64
N LEU A 172 -9.35 8.33 0.43
CA LEU A 172 -9.58 9.05 -0.83
C LEU A 172 -11.06 9.48 -0.97
N VAL A 173 -12.00 8.59 -0.67
CA VAL A 173 -13.45 8.89 -0.71
C VAL A 173 -13.83 9.97 0.30
N GLU A 174 -13.25 9.92 1.50
CA GLU A 174 -13.47 10.93 2.54
C GLU A 174 -12.76 12.27 2.26
N ARG A 175 -12.06 12.40 1.12
CA ARG A 175 -11.23 13.56 0.73
C ARG A 175 -10.18 13.94 1.77
N ARG A 176 -9.68 12.97 2.55
CA ARG A 176 -8.71 13.20 3.63
C ARG A 176 -7.26 13.07 3.16
N THR A 177 -6.92 13.59 1.98
CA THR A 177 -5.58 13.46 1.37
C THR A 177 -4.46 13.95 2.29
N ALA A 178 -4.69 15.01 3.07
CA ALA A 178 -3.74 15.51 4.07
C ALA A 178 -3.44 14.51 5.20
N ALA A 179 -4.38 13.60 5.53
CA ALA A 179 -4.15 12.55 6.51
C ALA A 179 -3.33 11.37 5.94
N LEU A 180 -3.27 11.23 4.61
CA LEU A 180 -2.45 10.23 3.92
C LEU A 180 -1.06 10.76 3.60
N ALA A 181 -0.87 12.08 3.52
CA ALA A 181 0.42 12.72 3.25
C ALA A 181 1.61 12.22 4.08
N PRO A 182 1.50 12.01 5.42
CA PRO A 182 2.65 11.55 6.21
C PRO A 182 3.06 10.10 5.92
N SER A 183 2.24 9.31 5.20
CA SER A 183 2.51 7.90 4.96
C SER A 183 3.78 7.65 4.13
N ALA A 184 4.00 8.46 3.09
CA ALA A 184 5.17 8.37 2.22
C ALA A 184 6.51 8.65 2.95
N PRO A 185 6.68 9.78 3.66
CA PRO A 185 7.93 10.03 4.38
C PRO A 185 8.16 9.04 5.52
N LEU A 186 7.12 8.66 6.28
CA LEU A 186 7.25 7.67 7.36
C LEU A 186 7.68 6.29 6.85
N ARG A 187 7.19 5.90 5.68
CA ARG A 187 7.65 4.70 4.99
C ARG A 187 9.14 4.78 4.65
N LEU A 188 9.64 5.89 4.10
CA LEU A 188 11.08 6.03 3.82
C LEU A 188 11.90 5.97 5.10
N VAL A 189 11.45 6.63 6.16
CA VAL A 189 12.11 6.58 7.47
C VAL A 189 12.16 5.15 8.00
N ALA A 190 11.05 4.40 7.92
CA ALA A 190 11.02 3.01 8.34
C ALA A 190 11.99 2.13 7.52
N ILE A 191 12.04 2.32 6.20
CA ILE A 191 13.01 1.63 5.32
C ILE A 191 14.43 1.97 5.74
N TRP A 192 14.77 3.26 5.87
CA TRP A 192 16.09 3.72 6.27
C TRP A 192 16.53 3.16 7.63
N LEU A 193 15.66 3.21 8.64
CA LEU A 193 15.95 2.65 9.97
C LEU A 193 16.19 1.14 9.88
N THR A 194 15.41 0.42 9.07
CA THR A 194 15.59 -1.02 8.89
C THR A 194 16.94 -1.34 8.24
N LEU A 195 17.30 -0.60 7.18
CA LEU A 195 18.59 -0.76 6.49
C LEU A 195 19.78 -0.45 7.41
N LEU A 196 19.63 0.46 8.38
CA LEU A 196 20.70 0.79 9.33
C LEU A 196 20.79 -0.17 10.51
N LEU A 197 19.66 -0.66 11.03
CA LEU A 197 19.61 -1.44 12.27
C LEU A 197 19.79 -2.95 12.07
N LEU A 198 19.24 -3.53 11.00
CA LEU A 198 19.30 -4.97 10.79
C LEU A 198 20.69 -5.55 10.48
N PRO A 199 21.62 -4.82 9.82
CA PRO A 199 22.99 -5.31 9.65
C PRO A 199 23.71 -5.58 10.98
N ILE A 200 23.31 -4.94 12.07
CA ILE A 200 23.85 -5.18 13.43
C ILE A 200 23.58 -6.64 13.86
N TRP A 201 22.51 -7.24 13.35
CA TRP A 201 22.08 -8.61 13.66
C TRP A 201 22.52 -9.62 12.60
N GLN A 202 23.51 -9.27 11.77
CA GLN A 202 24.04 -10.10 10.67
C GLN A 202 23.02 -10.44 9.58
N ILE A 203 21.95 -9.64 9.44
CA ILE A 203 21.01 -9.76 8.32
C ILE A 203 21.52 -8.87 7.18
N SER A 204 21.97 -9.49 6.08
CA SER A 204 22.49 -8.81 4.89
C SER A 204 21.79 -9.26 3.59
N GLY A 205 22.16 -8.62 2.48
CA GLY A 205 21.79 -9.03 1.14
C GLY A 205 20.32 -8.81 0.79
N ALA A 206 19.79 -9.72 -0.01
CA ALA A 206 18.42 -9.62 -0.53
C ALA A 206 17.35 -9.70 0.57
N LEU A 207 17.61 -10.47 1.64
CA LEU A 207 16.69 -10.61 2.77
C LEU A 207 16.52 -9.27 3.51
N LEU A 208 17.62 -8.56 3.75
CA LEU A 208 17.60 -7.22 4.34
C LEU A 208 16.72 -6.27 3.51
N GLY A 209 16.88 -6.29 2.19
CA GLY A 209 16.10 -5.45 1.29
C GLY A 209 14.58 -5.73 1.35
N VAL A 210 14.18 -7.00 1.39
CA VAL A 210 12.77 -7.37 1.51
C VAL A 210 12.18 -7.03 2.87
N ILE A 211 12.92 -7.24 3.97
CA ILE A 211 12.44 -6.86 5.31
C ILE A 211 12.29 -5.34 5.41
N ALA A 212 13.25 -4.58 4.88
CA ALA A 212 13.17 -3.12 4.83
C ALA A 212 11.93 -2.67 4.04
N LEU A 213 11.69 -3.26 2.88
CA LEU A 213 10.51 -2.97 2.08
C LEU A 213 9.22 -3.31 2.83
N LEU A 214 9.15 -4.48 3.47
CA LEU A 214 8.00 -4.93 4.26
C LEU A 214 7.70 -3.94 5.39
N ASN A 215 8.72 -3.54 6.14
CA ASN A 215 8.57 -2.59 7.23
C ASN A 215 8.08 -1.23 6.72
N GLY A 216 8.57 -0.78 5.56
CA GLY A 216 8.05 0.40 4.88
C GLY A 216 6.56 0.32 4.58
N PHE A 217 6.09 -0.82 4.03
CA PHE A 217 4.66 -1.05 3.79
C PHE A 217 3.84 -1.12 5.08
N ILE A 218 4.37 -1.71 6.14
CA ILE A 218 3.70 -1.77 7.45
C ILE A 218 3.56 -0.36 8.03
N ALA A 219 4.62 0.43 8.03
CA ALA A 219 4.59 1.82 8.49
C ALA A 219 3.59 2.67 7.67
N GLU A 220 3.57 2.50 6.34
CA GLU A 220 2.59 3.16 5.48
C GLU A 220 1.15 2.73 5.85
N THR A 221 0.94 1.45 6.13
CA THR A 221 -0.38 0.91 6.49
C THR A 221 -0.87 1.45 7.83
N ILE A 222 0.00 1.46 8.85
CA ILE A 222 -0.31 1.98 10.19
C ILE A 222 -0.67 3.47 10.12
N THR A 223 0.10 4.25 9.36
CA THR A 223 -0.10 5.70 9.25
C THR A 223 -1.40 6.04 8.53
N VAL A 224 -1.71 5.35 7.42
CA VAL A 224 -2.98 5.51 6.71
C VAL A 224 -4.15 5.04 7.60
N TRP A 225 -4.01 3.91 8.29
CA TRP A 225 -5.01 3.43 9.23
C TRP A 225 -5.31 4.44 10.34
N TRP A 226 -4.26 5.00 10.96
CA TRP A 226 -4.38 6.00 12.00
C TRP A 226 -4.95 7.33 11.47
N GLY A 227 -4.56 7.74 10.27
CA GLY A 227 -5.09 8.92 9.59
C GLY A 227 -6.60 8.85 9.33
N VAL A 228 -7.09 7.66 8.96
CA VAL A 228 -8.52 7.42 8.68
C VAL A 228 -9.33 7.21 9.97
N ARG A 229 -8.87 6.35 10.90
CA ARG A 229 -9.61 6.03 12.14
C ARG A 229 -9.32 6.97 13.32
N GLY A 230 -8.06 7.33 13.56
CA GLY A 230 -7.61 8.02 14.77
C GLY A 230 -8.27 9.37 15.01
N ARG A 231 -8.50 10.16 13.95
CA ARG A 231 -9.18 11.46 14.08
C ARG A 231 -10.69 11.36 14.32
N SER A 232 -11.34 10.26 13.91
CA SER A 232 -12.76 10.02 14.26
C SER A 232 -12.95 9.67 15.74
N TRP A 233 -11.91 9.10 16.36
CA TRP A 233 -11.89 8.76 17.79
C TRP A 233 -11.58 9.98 18.65
N LEU A 234 -10.58 10.79 18.28
CA LEU A 234 -10.27 12.06 18.97
C LEU A 234 -11.44 13.05 18.96
N ARG A 235 -12.21 13.11 17.86
CA ARG A 235 -13.45 13.92 17.81
C ARG A 235 -14.57 13.42 18.71
N LYS A 236 -14.61 12.11 19.04
CA LYS A 236 -15.58 11.54 19.99
C LYS A 236 -15.16 11.74 21.45
N VAL A 237 -13.85 11.75 21.70
CA VAL A 237 -13.29 12.00 23.04
C VAL A 237 -13.33 13.50 23.37
N ALA A 238 -13.11 14.39 22.40
CA ALA A 238 -13.20 15.85 22.60
C ALA A 238 -14.63 16.41 22.67
N VAL A 239 -15.66 15.56 22.45
CA VAL A 239 -17.09 15.93 22.54
C VAL A 239 -17.75 15.25 23.76
N ARG A 240 -16.96 14.65 24.65
CA ARG A 240 -17.38 14.21 25.99
C ARG A 240 -16.66 15.06 27.02
#